data_AF-A0A256W613-F1
#
_entry.id   AF-A0A256W613-F1
#
_cell.length_a   1.000
_cell.length_b   1.000
_cell.length_c   1.000
_cell.angle_alpha   90.00
_cell.angle_beta   90.00
_cell.angle_gamma   90.00
#
_symmetry.space_group_name_H-M   'P 1'
#
loop_
_entity.id
_entity.type
_entity.pdbx_description
1 polymer ?
#
loop_
_entity_poly.entity_id
_entity_poly.type
_entity_poly.pdbx_seq_one_letter_code
_entity_poly.pdbx_strand_id
1 'polypeptide(L)' 'MNVEEIREYFLSKKAATESTPFDDVTLVFKVQNKMFGLLPLDSAMEGNMSITVKCDPEKAIKLREDFHFVSKRTAKCIL' A
#
# COMPACT_ATOMS: atom_id res chain seq x y z
N MET A 1 -3.58 -12.72 6.37
CA MET A 1 -3.11 -11.35 6.55
C MET A 1 -4.33 -10.45 6.39
N ASN A 2 -4.76 -9.83 7.49
CA ASN A 2 -5.95 -8.99 7.58
C ASN A 2 -5.56 -7.51 7.60
N VAL A 3 -6.54 -6.60 7.44
CA VAL A 3 -6.34 -5.14 7.42
C VAL A 3 -5.53 -4.65 8.62
N GLU A 4 -5.89 -5.11 9.83
CA GLU A 4 -5.19 -4.72 11.06
C GLU A 4 -3.72 -5.17 11.06
N GLU A 5 -3.43 -6.41 10.64
CA GLU A 5 -2.05 -6.90 10.60
C GLU A 5 -1.19 -6.10 9.62
N ILE A 6 -1.76 -5.70 8.48
CA ILE A 6 -1.06 -4.85 7.50
C ILE A 6 -0.81 -3.46 8.08
N ARG A 7 -1.81 -2.88 8.74
CA ARG A 7 -1.72 -1.58 9.38
C ARG A 7 -0.64 -1.57 10.46
N GLU A 8 -0.67 -2.53 11.37
CA GLU A 8 0.36 -2.71 12.40
C GLU A 8 1.74 -2.92 11.78
N TYR A 9 1.84 -3.72 10.71
CA TYR A 9 3.10 -3.92 9.99
C TYR A 9 3.66 -2.61 9.41
N PHE A 10 2.81 -1.74 8.84
CA PHE A 10 3.26 -0.45 8.33
C PHE A 10 3.63 0.52 9.46
N LEU A 11 2.87 0.55 10.55
CA LEU A 11 3.17 1.38 11.72
C LEU A 11 4.41 0.90 12.49
N SER A 12 4.78 -0.38 12.37
CA SER A 12 6.04 -0.90 12.91
C SER A 12 7.29 -0.29 12.27
N LYS A 13 7.17 0.34 11.09
CA LYS A 13 8.29 1.00 10.42
C LYS A 13 8.66 2.30 11.14
N LYS A 14 9.96 2.55 11.29
CA LYS A 14 10.47 3.71 12.02
C LYS A 14 9.94 5.02 11.40
N ALA A 15 9.33 5.85 12.24
CA ALA A 15 8.71 7.12 11.85
C ALA A 15 7.60 6.98 10.78
N ALA A 16 6.91 5.84 10.76
CA ALA A 16 5.70 5.67 9.97
C ALA A 16 4.51 6.37 10.62
N THR A 17 3.68 6.99 9.78
CA THR A 17 2.43 7.64 10.16
C THR A 17 1.36 7.26 9.15
N GLU A 18 0.11 7.13 9.60
CA GLU A 18 -1.04 6.95 8.73
C GLU A 18 -1.81 8.26 8.55
N SER A 19 -2.45 8.43 7.40
CA SER A 19 -3.31 9.58 7.09
C SER A 19 -4.28 9.24 5.96
N THR A 20 -5.38 9.97 5.87
CA THR A 20 -6.42 9.83 4.83
C THR A 20 -6.46 11.09 3.95
N PRO A 21 -5.48 11.31 3.05
CA PRO A 21 -5.38 12.54 2.27
C PRO A 21 -6.35 12.63 1.07
N PHE A 22 -7.01 11.53 0.70
CA PHE A 22 -7.92 11.46 -0.45
C PHE A 22 -9.37 11.34 0.02
N ASP A 23 -9.65 10.32 0.82
CA ASP A 23 -10.97 9.96 1.31
C ASP A 23 -10.85 9.34 2.71
N ASP A 24 -11.93 9.31 3.48
CA ASP A 24 -11.97 8.73 4.83
C ASP A 24 -11.80 7.21 4.88
N VAL A 25 -11.82 6.54 3.72
CA VAL A 25 -11.74 5.07 3.60
C VAL A 25 -10.39 4.57 3.05
N THR A 26 -9.47 5.45 2.66
CA THR A 26 -8.17 5.04 2.10
C THR A 26 -7.03 5.45 3.02
N LEU A 27 -6.44 4.46 3.71
CA LEU A 27 -5.28 4.68 4.55
C LEU A 27 -4.01 4.85 3.71
N VAL A 28 -3.31 5.96 3.90
CA VAL A 28 -2.03 6.26 3.29
C VAL A 28 -0.95 6.29 4.36
N PHE A 29 0.02 5.40 4.22
CA PHE A 29 1.16 5.27 5.09
C PHE A 29 2.33 6.10 4.55
N LYS A 30 2.91 6.91 5.43
CA LYS A 30 3.99 7.86 5.13
C LYS A 30 5.15 7.68 6.10
N VAL A 31 6.38 7.91 5.63
CA VAL A 31 7.57 8.05 6.48
C VAL A 31 8.17 9.41 6.18
N GLN A 32 8.44 10.23 7.20
CA GLN A 32 8.94 11.60 7.04
C GLN A 32 8.17 12.40 5.96
N ASN A 33 6.83 12.36 6.03
CA ASN A 33 5.92 13.04 5.09
C ASN A 33 5.92 12.50 3.64
N LYS A 34 6.64 11.39 3.35
CA LYS A 34 6.63 10.73 2.04
C LYS A 34 5.80 9.44 2.09
N MET A 35 4.80 9.34 1.21
CA MET A 35 3.96 8.15 1.09
C MET A 35 4.74 6.94 0.53
N PHE A 36 4.54 5.78 1.14
CA PHE A 36 5.16 4.52 0.72
C PHE A 36 4.16 3.36 0.58
N GLY A 37 2.99 3.45 1.23
CA GLY A 37 1.94 2.43 1.19
C GLY A 37 0.54 3.03 1.13
N LEU A 38 -0.38 2.36 0.45
CA LEU A 38 -1.82 2.63 0.47
C LEU A 38 -2.61 1.35 0.76
N LEU A 39 -3.65 1.48 1.58
CA LEU A 39 -4.59 0.43 1.95
C LEU A 39 -6.03 0.99 1.85
N PRO A 40 -6.76 0.69 0.76
CA PRO A 40 -8.19 1.00 0.65
C PRO A 40 -9.00 0.06 1.55
N LEU A 41 -9.66 0.61 2.56
CA LEU A 41 -10.50 -0.14 3.50
C LEU A 41 -11.79 -0.61 2.83
N ASP A 42 -12.37 0.21 1.95
CA ASP A 42 -13.61 -0.07 1.23
C ASP A 42 -13.52 -1.38 0.45
N SER A 43 -12.49 -1.52 -0.41
CA SER A 43 -12.25 -2.76 -1.15
C SER A 43 -11.93 -3.96 -0.24
N ALA A 44 -11.31 -3.72 0.92
CA ALA A 44 -11.06 -4.78 1.89
C ALA A 44 -12.35 -5.29 2.55
N MET A 45 -13.34 -4.41 2.79
CA MET A 45 -14.66 -4.78 3.30
C MET A 45 -15.47 -5.59 2.28
N GLU A 46 -15.30 -5.32 0.99
CA GLU A 46 -15.92 -6.09 -0.12
C GLU A 46 -15.23 -7.44 -0.40
N GLY A 47 -14.24 -7.84 0.42
CA GLY A 47 -13.48 -9.08 0.25
C GLY A 47 -12.35 -9.00 -0.79
N ASN A 48 -12.14 -7.83 -1.41
CA ASN A 48 -11.10 -7.56 -2.40
C ASN A 48 -9.93 -6.79 -1.77
N MET A 49 -9.28 -7.42 -0.79
CA MET A 49 -8.15 -6.82 -0.11
C MET A 49 -6.97 -6.62 -1.07
N SER A 50 -6.52 -5.36 -1.21
CA SER A 50 -5.35 -5.03 -2.03
C SER A 50 -4.53 -3.94 -1.37
N ILE A 51 -3.22 -4.00 -1.53
CA ILE A 51 -2.29 -2.99 -1.03
C ILE A 51 -1.46 -2.44 -2.18
N THR A 52 -1.13 -1.16 -2.11
CA THR A 52 -0.20 -0.54 -3.04
C THR A 52 1.02 -0.08 -2.27
N VAL A 53 2.20 -0.56 -2.66
CA VAL A 53 3.46 -0.17 -2.03
C VAL A 53 4.46 0.29 -3.08
N LYS A 54 5.32 1.24 -2.70
CA LYS A 54 6.47 1.61 -3.54
C LYS A 54 7.49 0.47 -3.54
N CYS A 55 7.92 0.08 -4.73
CA CYS A 55 8.92 -0.98 -4.94
C CYS A 55 9.89 -0.56 -6.04
N ASP A 56 11.12 -1.07 -5.99
CA ASP A 56 12.10 -0.87 -7.06
C ASP A 56 11.56 -1.43 -8.39
N PRO A 57 11.73 -0.74 -9.51
CA PRO A 57 11.12 -1.13 -10.78
C PRO A 57 11.55 -2.52 -11.25
N GLU A 58 12.83 -2.87 -11.11
CA GLU A 58 13.36 -4.19 -11.48
C GLU A 58 12.77 -5.32 -10.62
N LYS A 59 12.62 -5.08 -9.31
CA LYS A 59 11.97 -6.04 -8.40
C LYS A 59 10.48 -6.16 -8.72
N ALA A 60 9.82 -5.05 -9.03
CA ALA A 60 8.41 -5.04 -9.40
C ALA A 60 8.13 -5.80 -10.71
N ILE A 61 9.07 -5.84 -11.65
CA ILE A 61 8.96 -6.66 -12.86
C ILE A 61 9.03 -8.15 -12.48
N LYS A 62 10.08 -8.57 -11.77
CA LYS A 62 10.22 -9.97 -11.32
C LYS A 62 9.01 -10.45 -10.54
N LEU A 63 8.55 -9.65 -9.58
CA LEU A 63 7.36 -10.00 -8.78
C LEU A 63 6.08 -10.16 -9.62
N ARG A 64 5.96 -9.45 -10.75
CA ARG A 64 4.82 -9.63 -11.67
C ARG A 64 4.95 -10.88 -12.53
N GLU A 65 6.18 -11.31 -12.80
CA GLU A 65 6.45 -12.56 -13.53
C GLU A 65 6.23 -13.77 -12.62
N ASP A 66 6.70 -13.71 -11.38
CA ASP A 66 6.55 -14.78 -10.39
C ASP A 66 5.12 -14.88 -9.80
N PHE A 67 4.39 -13.76 -9.72
CA PHE A 67 3.08 -13.71 -9.05
C PHE A 67 2.00 -13.01 -9.88
N HIS A 68 0.96 -13.77 -10.26
CA HIS A 68 -0.17 -13.27 -11.07
C HIS A 68 -1.06 -12.24 -10.34
N PHE A 69 -1.01 -12.18 -9.01
CA PHE A 69 -1.77 -11.24 -8.20
C PHE A 69 -1.08 -9.88 -8.04
N VAL A 70 0.16 -9.73 -8.54
CA VAL A 70 0.87 -8.45 -8.52
C VAL A 70 0.54 -7.70 -9.81
N SER A 71 -0.21 -6.60 -9.69
CA SER A 71 -0.58 -5.77 -10.84
C SER A 71 0.02 -4.36 -10.73
N LYS A 72 0.24 -3.71 -11.87
CA LYS A 72 0.62 -2.30 -11.91
C LYS A 72 -0.62 -1.46 -11.63
N ARG A 73 -0.72 -0.87 -10.43
CA ARG A 73 -1.75 0.13 -10.14
C ARG A 73 -1.21 1.54 -10.38
N THR A 74 -1.99 2.34 -11.10
CA THR A 74 -1.71 3.76 -11.39
C THR A 74 -2.10 4.64 -10.20
N ALA A 75 -1.69 4.29 -8.98
CA ALA A 75 -1.53 5.34 -7.98
C ALA A 75 -0.34 6.15 -8.47
N LYS A 76 -0.50 7.45 -8.73
CA LYS A 76 0.57 8.38 -9.12
C LYS A 76 1.76 8.17 -8.18
N CYS A 77 2.64 7.25 -8.56
CA CYS A 77 3.91 7.02 -7.91
C CYS A 77 4.71 8.22 -8.41
N ILE A 78 4.59 9.34 -7.68
CA ILE A 78 5.41 10.52 -7.88
C ILE A 78 6.84 10.01 -7.68
N LEU A 79 7.47 9.70 -8.82
CA LEU A 79 8.89 9.80 -9.04
C LEU A 79 9.27 11.27 -8.81
#